data_AF-G6C1D0-F1
#
_entry.id   AF-G6C1D0-F1
#
_cell.length_a   1.000
_cell.length_b   1.000
_cell.length_c   1.000
_cell.angle_alpha   90.00
_cell.angle_beta   90.00
_cell.angle_gamma   90.00
#
_symmetry.space_group_name_H-M   'P 1'
#
loop_
_entity.id
_entity.type
_entity.pdbx_description
1 polymer ?
#
loop_
_entity_poly.entity_id
_entity_poly.type
_entity_poly.pdbx_seq_one_letter_code
_entity_poly.pdbx_strand_id
1 'polypeptide(L)'
;MEHTLLQQEIFENSNKILSLSDQNEFPIIAIEEIVNKILYNELYKTNKIEGIESSKSQIYSSLKENGKFNKKENKLDRIIKKYRDIIKNNFENTQHIDNLSSFRKIYDEMFEDFEKSGNYKLDEKYFRKDTVKVINGLGNTIHIGINGEEAIEKNMENLIQFMNRKDIPFFL
;
A
#
# COMPACT_ATOMS: atom_id res chain seq x y z
N MET A 1 17.91 -10.41 22.32
CA MET A 1 18.23 -11.80 21.94
C MET A 1 17.09 -12.42 21.15
N GLU A 2 15.87 -12.48 21.68
CA GLU A 2 14.71 -13.05 20.95
C GLU A 2 14.37 -12.30 19.64
N HIS A 3 14.27 -10.96 19.67
CA HIS A 3 14.04 -10.15 18.47
C HIS A 3 15.11 -10.35 17.39
N THR A 4 16.37 -10.52 17.80
CA THR A 4 17.50 -10.75 16.88
C THR A 4 17.39 -12.08 16.14
N LEU A 5 16.90 -13.12 16.83
CA LEU A 5 16.70 -14.44 16.21
C LEU A 5 15.57 -14.41 15.17
N LEU A 6 14.46 -13.73 15.49
CA LEU A 6 13.34 -13.54 14.55
C LEU A 6 13.76 -12.72 13.33
N GLN A 7 14.56 -11.67 13.53
CA GLN A 7 15.13 -10.89 12.42
C GLN A 7 16.00 -11.77 11.52
N GLN A 8 16.85 -12.62 12.11
CA GLN A 8 17.68 -13.55 11.34
C GLN A 8 16.80 -14.52 10.53
N GLU A 9 15.77 -15.11 11.13
CA GLU A 9 14.86 -16.01 10.43
C GLU A 9 14.14 -15.32 9.25
N ILE A 10 13.72 -14.06 9.42
CA ILE A 10 13.13 -13.26 8.34
C ILE A 10 14.14 -13.08 7.20
N PHE A 11 15.40 -12.72 7.50
CA PHE A 11 16.44 -12.55 6.49
C PHE A 11 16.77 -13.86 5.76
N GLU A 12 16.87 -14.97 6.49
CA GLU A 12 17.11 -16.30 5.90
C GLU A 12 15.97 -16.70 4.95
N ASN A 13 14.72 -16.49 5.37
CA ASN A 13 13.56 -16.75 4.53
C ASN A 13 13.50 -15.83 3.30
N SER A 14 13.84 -14.55 3.45
CA SER A 14 13.90 -13.60 2.34
C SER A 14 14.96 -14.01 1.31
N ASN A 15 16.16 -14.37 1.77
CA ASN A 15 17.24 -14.86 0.90
C ASN A 15 16.84 -16.15 0.17
N LYS A 16 16.13 -17.06 0.85
CA LYS A 16 15.61 -18.28 0.23
C LYS A 16 14.57 -18.00 -0.85
N ILE A 17 13.69 -17.02 -0.63
CA ILE A 17 12.74 -16.59 -1.67
C ILE A 17 13.49 -16.04 -2.88
N LEU A 18 14.49 -15.19 -2.65
CA LEU A 18 15.31 -14.62 -3.72
C LEU A 18 16.04 -15.69 -4.54
N SER A 19 16.65 -16.68 -3.88
CA SER A 19 17.32 -17.79 -4.58
C SER A 19 16.34 -18.63 -5.40
N LEU A 20 15.15 -18.94 -4.87
CA LEU A 20 14.12 -19.68 -5.59
C LEU A 20 13.53 -18.89 -6.78
N SER A 21 13.70 -17.56 -6.78
CA SER A 21 13.32 -16.68 -7.88
C SER A 21 14.46 -16.42 -8.87
N ASP A 22 15.56 -17.17 -8.81
CA ASP A 22 16.62 -17.10 -9.81
C ASP A 22 16.08 -17.56 -11.17
N GLN A 23 16.20 -16.70 -12.18
CA GLN A 23 15.76 -16.97 -13.55
C GLN A 23 16.54 -18.11 -14.23
N ASN A 24 17.71 -18.46 -13.69
CA ASN A 24 18.51 -19.61 -14.15
C ASN A 24 17.93 -20.93 -13.63
N GLU A 25 17.19 -20.92 -12.52
CA GLU A 25 16.60 -22.11 -11.90
C GLU A 25 15.09 -22.22 -12.16
N PHE A 26 14.41 -21.08 -12.34
CA PHE A 26 12.96 -21.02 -12.52
C PHE A 26 12.56 -20.15 -13.72
N PRO A 27 11.67 -20.62 -14.62
CA PRO A 27 11.26 -19.85 -15.79
C PRO A 27 10.64 -18.51 -15.41
N ILE A 28 11.06 -17.42 -16.07
CA ILE A 28 10.58 -16.06 -15.78
C ILE A 28 9.05 -15.94 -15.81
N ILE A 29 8.39 -16.63 -16.75
CA ILE A 29 6.93 -16.67 -16.87
C ILE A 29 6.30 -17.24 -15.60
N ALA A 30 6.91 -18.26 -15.00
CA ALA A 30 6.40 -18.88 -13.79
C ALA A 30 6.62 -17.97 -12.56
N ILE A 31 7.73 -17.21 -12.51
CA ILE A 31 7.95 -16.17 -11.49
C ILE A 31 6.85 -15.11 -11.59
N GLU A 32 6.59 -14.59 -12.79
CA GLU A 32 5.56 -13.57 -13.04
C GLU A 32 4.17 -14.04 -12.60
N GLU A 33 3.79 -15.28 -12.94
CA GLU A 33 2.51 -15.86 -12.51
C GLU A 33 2.39 -15.99 -10.99
N ILE A 34 3.47 -16.39 -10.30
CA ILE A 34 3.51 -16.46 -8.83
C ILE A 34 3.34 -15.07 -8.21
N VAL A 35 4.11 -14.08 -8.70
CA VAL A 35 4.04 -12.70 -8.21
C VAL A 35 2.64 -12.11 -8.44
N ASN A 36 2.05 -12.33 -9.61
CA ASN A 36 0.68 -11.91 -9.91
C ASN A 36 -0.34 -12.56 -8.97
N LYS A 37 -0.18 -13.85 -8.65
CA LYS A 37 -1.05 -14.55 -7.70
C LYS A 37 -0.90 -14.02 -6.27
N ILE A 38 0.31 -13.68 -5.84
CA ILE A 38 0.57 -13.06 -4.53
C ILE A 38 -0.11 -11.70 -4.48
N LEU A 39 0.13 -10.84 -5.48
CA LEU A 39 -0.44 -9.51 -5.58
C LEU A 39 -1.97 -9.53 -5.59
N TYR A 40 -2.55 -10.44 -6.38
CA TYR A 40 -3.99 -10.67 -6.39
C TYR A 40 -4.55 -11.00 -5.00
N ASN A 41 -3.88 -11.91 -4.27
CA ASN A 41 -4.33 -12.33 -2.94
C ASN A 41 -4.17 -11.24 -1.89
N GLU A 42 -3.10 -10.44 -2.01
CA GLU A 42 -2.89 -9.23 -1.23
C GLU A 42 -4.11 -8.32 -1.43
N LEU A 43 -4.29 -7.81 -2.65
CA LEU A 43 -5.30 -6.80 -2.98
C LEU A 43 -6.70 -7.22 -2.55
N TYR A 44 -7.04 -8.50 -2.78
CA TYR A 44 -8.34 -9.02 -2.37
C TYR A 44 -8.53 -9.00 -0.85
N LYS A 45 -7.48 -9.33 -0.08
CA LYS A 45 -7.54 -9.37 1.38
C LYS A 45 -7.52 -7.96 1.98
N THR A 46 -6.63 -7.08 1.53
CA THR A 46 -6.57 -5.69 2.03
C THR A 46 -7.82 -4.93 1.70
N ASN A 47 -8.32 -4.98 0.46
CA ASN A 47 -9.58 -4.34 0.12
C ASN A 47 -10.75 -4.83 0.99
N LYS A 48 -10.80 -6.14 1.32
CA LYS A 48 -11.82 -6.68 2.21
C LYS A 48 -11.71 -6.12 3.64
N ILE A 49 -10.49 -5.93 4.14
CA ILE A 49 -10.23 -5.31 5.45
C ILE A 49 -10.68 -3.83 5.41
N GLU A 50 -10.34 -3.11 4.34
CA GLU A 50 -10.67 -1.70 4.15
C GLU A 50 -12.13 -1.44 3.72
N GLY A 51 -12.95 -2.49 3.57
CA GLY A 51 -14.34 -2.37 3.12
C GLY A 51 -14.50 -1.89 1.66
N ILE A 52 -13.44 -2.00 0.85
CA ILE A 52 -13.46 -1.67 -0.56
C ILE A 52 -14.08 -2.85 -1.34
N GLU A 53 -15.24 -2.59 -1.94
CA GLU A 53 -15.90 -3.57 -2.81
C GLU A 53 -15.01 -3.94 -4.00
N SER A 54 -14.52 -5.18 -3.99
CA SER A 54 -13.68 -5.72 -5.05
C SER A 54 -13.98 -7.19 -5.27
N SER A 55 -13.95 -7.61 -6.54
CA SER A 55 -14.10 -9.00 -6.92
C SER A 55 -12.77 -9.59 -7.39
N LYS A 56 -12.66 -10.90 -7.21
CA LYS A 56 -11.53 -11.69 -7.70
C LYS A 56 -11.33 -11.54 -9.20
N SER A 57 -12.40 -11.55 -9.98
CA SER A 57 -12.31 -11.40 -11.44
C SER A 57 -11.88 -10.00 -11.84
N GLN A 58 -12.33 -8.96 -11.14
CA GLN A 58 -11.92 -7.58 -11.39
C GLN A 58 -10.41 -7.39 -11.20
N ILE A 59 -9.86 -7.82 -10.06
CA ILE A 59 -8.43 -7.70 -9.77
C ILE A 59 -7.61 -8.50 -10.79
N TYR A 60 -8.02 -9.74 -11.10
CA TYR A 60 -7.31 -10.60 -12.04
C TYR A 60 -7.28 -10.02 -13.47
N SER A 61 -8.41 -9.51 -13.97
CA SER A 61 -8.46 -8.87 -15.30
C SER A 61 -7.55 -7.65 -15.37
N SER A 62 -7.63 -6.76 -14.38
CA SER A 62 -6.76 -5.58 -14.31
C SER A 62 -5.28 -5.97 -14.23
N LEU A 63 -4.93 -7.08 -13.56
CA LEU A 63 -3.57 -7.64 -13.47
C LEU A 63 -3.07 -8.30 -14.77
N LYS A 64 -3.94 -8.89 -15.58
CA LYS A 64 -3.54 -9.59 -16.81
C LYS A 64 -3.47 -8.67 -18.04
N GLU A 65 -4.29 -7.63 -18.09
CA GLU A 65 -4.41 -6.76 -19.28
C GLU A 65 -3.24 -5.77 -19.44
N ASN A 66 -2.16 -5.87 -18.66
CA ASN A 66 -1.00 -4.95 -18.70
C ASN A 66 -1.37 -3.46 -18.68
N GLY A 67 -2.51 -3.10 -18.07
CA GLY A 67 -2.98 -1.71 -18.04
C GLY A 67 -3.63 -1.24 -19.34
N LYS A 68 -4.01 -2.14 -20.27
CA LYS A 68 -5.01 -1.84 -21.30
C LYS A 68 -6.39 -1.82 -20.65
N PHE A 69 -6.67 -0.75 -19.92
CA PHE A 69 -7.95 -0.55 -19.25
C PHE A 69 -9.07 -0.51 -20.30
N ASN A 70 -9.93 -1.52 -20.29
CA ASN A 70 -11.18 -1.48 -21.04
C ASN A 70 -11.98 -0.23 -20.61
N LYS A 71 -12.76 0.37 -21.52
CA LYS A 71 -13.45 1.69 -21.45
C LYS A 71 -14.28 2.02 -20.19
N LYS A 72 -14.36 1.13 -19.20
CA LYS A 72 -14.99 1.38 -17.90
C LYS A 72 -13.88 1.45 -16.85
N GLU A 73 -13.45 2.66 -16.50
CA GLU A 73 -12.45 2.91 -15.44
C GLU A 73 -12.87 2.16 -14.16
N ASN A 74 -12.06 1.18 -13.75
CA ASN A 74 -12.26 0.50 -12.48
C ASN A 74 -11.46 1.27 -11.43
N LYS A 75 -12.11 1.70 -10.34
CA LYS A 75 -11.47 2.47 -9.26
C LYS A 75 -10.22 1.78 -8.70
N LEU A 76 -10.18 0.44 -8.77
CA LEU A 76 -9.05 -0.37 -8.32
C LEU A 76 -7.83 -0.29 -9.24
N ASP A 77 -7.97 0.16 -10.48
CA ASP A 77 -6.90 0.16 -11.48
C ASP A 77 -5.71 1.00 -11.03
N ARG A 78 -5.96 2.14 -10.37
CA ARG A 78 -4.91 3.02 -9.83
C ARG A 78 -4.16 2.37 -8.68
N ILE A 79 -4.87 1.71 -7.76
CA ILE A 79 -4.28 0.94 -6.66
C ILE A 79 -3.42 -0.18 -7.24
N ILE A 80 -3.95 -0.97 -8.17
CA ILE A 80 -3.25 -2.07 -8.84
C ILE A 80 -1.98 -1.58 -9.56
N LYS A 81 -2.06 -0.42 -10.22
CA LYS A 81 -0.91 0.21 -10.86
C LYS A 81 0.19 0.50 -9.83
N LYS A 82 -0.13 1.02 -8.65
CA LYS A 82 0.87 1.30 -7.61
C LYS A 82 1.60 0.06 -7.12
N TYR A 83 0.89 -1.04 -6.89
CA TYR A 83 1.54 -2.30 -6.54
C TYR A 83 2.47 -2.81 -7.65
N ARG A 84 2.05 -2.70 -8.92
CA ARG A 84 2.91 -3.08 -10.05
C ARG A 84 4.15 -2.20 -10.16
N ASP A 85 3.99 -0.90 -9.96
CA ASP A 85 5.10 0.05 -9.99
C ASP A 85 6.15 -0.33 -8.91
N ILE A 86 5.71 -0.69 -7.70
CA ILE A 86 6.61 -1.20 -6.64
C ILE A 86 7.34 -2.47 -7.09
N ILE A 87 6.62 -3.47 -7.60
CA ILE A 87 7.21 -4.76 -8.03
C ILE A 87 8.23 -4.57 -9.16
N LYS A 88 7.97 -3.63 -10.08
CA LYS A 88 8.85 -3.34 -11.22
C LYS A 88 9.96 -2.36 -10.88
N ASN A 89 10.10 -1.95 -9.62
CA ASN A 89 11.01 -0.90 -9.18
C ASN A 89 10.82 0.44 -9.93
N ASN A 90 9.59 0.71 -10.37
CA ASN A 90 9.20 1.92 -11.07
C ASN A 90 8.72 2.98 -10.07
N PHE A 91 9.65 3.58 -9.33
CA PHE A 91 9.34 4.51 -8.23
C PHE A 91 9.29 5.98 -8.66
N GLU A 92 8.91 6.28 -9.91
CA GLU A 92 9.06 7.60 -10.57
C GLU A 92 8.56 8.81 -9.76
N ASN A 93 7.80 8.65 -8.67
CA ASN A 93 7.39 9.72 -7.76
C ASN A 93 7.30 9.32 -6.27
N THR A 94 7.76 8.12 -5.89
CA THR A 94 7.57 7.55 -4.54
C THR A 94 8.86 7.00 -3.93
N GLN A 95 10.00 7.16 -4.63
CA GLN A 95 11.29 6.65 -4.17
C GLN A 95 11.73 7.29 -2.85
N HIS A 96 11.33 8.53 -2.59
CA HIS A 96 11.64 9.27 -1.38
C HIS A 96 10.40 9.98 -0.82
N ILE A 97 10.15 9.77 0.48
CA ILE A 97 9.12 10.47 1.23
C ILE A 97 9.84 11.47 2.15
N ASP A 98 10.00 12.70 1.65
CA ASP A 98 10.77 13.74 2.33
C ASP A 98 9.89 14.82 2.97
N ASN A 99 8.61 14.87 2.59
CA ASN A 99 7.67 15.87 3.08
C ASN A 99 6.21 15.38 2.98
N LEU A 100 5.30 16.13 3.59
CA LEU A 100 3.87 15.80 3.64
C LEU A 100 3.21 15.75 2.25
N SER A 101 3.71 16.53 1.28
CA SER A 101 3.13 16.54 -0.07
C SER A 101 3.33 15.21 -0.80
N SER A 102 4.37 14.44 -0.47
CA SER A 102 4.57 13.09 -1.00
C SER A 102 3.42 12.16 -0.61
N PHE A 103 2.96 12.21 0.65
CA PHE A 103 1.79 11.42 1.09
C PHE A 103 0.52 11.84 0.35
N ARG A 104 0.29 13.15 0.22
CA ARG A 104 -0.88 13.66 -0.48
C ARG A 104 -0.90 13.21 -1.95
N LYS A 105 0.23 13.31 -2.64
CA LYS A 105 0.37 12.85 -4.02
C LYS A 105 0.07 11.35 -4.17
N ILE A 106 0.61 10.51 -3.28
CA ILE A 106 0.34 9.06 -3.28
C ILE A 106 -1.15 8.80 -3.08
N TYR A 107 -1.76 9.48 -2.10
CA TYR A 107 -3.18 9.35 -1.80
C TYR A 107 -4.06 9.74 -3.00
N ASP A 108 -3.85 10.94 -3.55
CA ASP A 108 -4.63 11.44 -4.69
C ASP A 108 -4.48 10.50 -5.90
N GLU A 109 -3.26 10.05 -6.21
CA GLU A 109 -3.01 9.12 -7.31
C GLU A 109 -3.70 7.76 -7.13
N MET A 110 -3.90 7.29 -5.89
CA MET A 110 -4.57 6.03 -5.58
C MET A 110 -6.09 6.16 -5.52
N PHE A 111 -6.60 7.28 -5.00
CA PHE A 111 -7.99 7.42 -4.57
C PHE A 111 -8.83 8.41 -5.40
N GLU A 112 -8.27 9.05 -6.44
CA GLU A 112 -9.01 9.99 -7.32
C GLU A 112 -10.37 9.44 -7.80
N ASP A 113 -10.41 8.17 -8.23
CA ASP A 113 -11.65 7.55 -8.73
C ASP A 113 -12.64 7.18 -7.62
N PHE A 114 -12.15 7.09 -6.37
CA PHE A 114 -12.96 6.86 -5.16
C PHE A 114 -13.58 8.12 -4.60
N GLU A 115 -13.01 9.31 -4.85
CA GLU A 115 -13.57 10.58 -4.36
C GLU A 115 -14.99 10.84 -4.85
N LYS A 116 -15.36 10.30 -6.02
CA LYS A 116 -16.72 10.39 -6.58
C LYS A 116 -17.75 9.52 -5.84
N SER A 117 -17.31 8.70 -4.88
CA SER A 117 -18.17 7.78 -4.13
C SER A 117 -17.71 7.60 -2.68
N GLY A 118 -18.42 8.21 -1.75
CA GLY A 118 -18.15 8.05 -0.32
C GLY A 118 -17.17 9.08 0.24
N ASN A 119 -16.60 8.78 1.39
CA ASN A 119 -15.83 9.74 2.19
C ASN A 119 -14.32 9.62 1.96
N TYR A 120 -13.89 9.51 0.70
CA TYR A 120 -12.45 9.40 0.33
C TYR A 120 -11.80 10.74 0.06
N LYS A 121 -12.60 11.79 -0.19
CA LYS A 121 -12.04 13.12 -0.37
C LYS A 121 -11.44 13.61 0.96
N LEU A 122 -10.23 14.16 0.89
CA LEU A 122 -9.62 14.84 2.03
C LEU A 122 -10.10 16.28 2.08
N ASP A 123 -10.39 16.77 3.28
CA ASP A 123 -11.11 18.04 3.47
C ASP A 123 -10.19 19.27 3.39
N GLU A 124 -8.90 19.10 3.67
CA GLU A 124 -7.91 20.18 3.72
C GLU A 124 -6.68 19.87 2.84
N LYS A 125 -5.54 20.51 3.13
CA LYS A 125 -4.36 20.55 2.24
C LYS A 125 -3.70 19.18 2.09
N TYR A 126 -3.46 18.47 3.19
CA TYR A 126 -2.77 17.18 3.21
C TYR A 126 -3.58 16.08 3.92
N PHE A 127 -4.35 16.40 4.95
CA PHE A 127 -5.07 15.40 5.75
C PHE A 127 -6.50 15.84 6.09
N ARG A 128 -7.22 15.00 6.85
CA ARG A 128 -8.58 15.31 7.31
C ARG A 128 -8.55 16.33 8.45
N LYS A 129 -9.58 17.18 8.49
CA LYS A 129 -9.80 18.15 9.56
C LYS A 129 -10.47 17.54 10.78
N ASP A 130 -11.55 16.81 10.53
CA ASP A 130 -12.44 16.34 11.57
C ASP A 130 -11.96 15.01 12.18
N THR A 131 -12.35 14.78 13.43
CA THR A 131 -12.02 13.56 14.16
C THR A 131 -12.57 12.32 13.45
N VAL A 132 -11.69 11.37 13.15
CA VAL A 132 -12.07 10.04 12.67
C VAL A 132 -12.15 9.07 13.84
N LYS A 133 -13.19 8.22 13.87
CA LYS A 133 -13.39 7.19 14.89
C LYS A 133 -13.47 5.82 14.25
N VAL A 134 -12.85 4.83 14.87
CA VAL A 134 -13.09 3.41 14.55
C VAL A 134 -14.16 2.90 15.49
N ILE A 135 -15.23 2.39 14.91
CA ILE A 135 -16.42 1.89 15.62
C ILE A 135 -16.51 0.38 15.37
N ASN A 136 -16.72 -0.40 16.44
CA ASN A 136 -16.88 -1.85 16.30
C ASN A 136 -18.31 -2.22 15.84
N GLY A 137 -18.55 -3.52 15.58
CA GLY A 137 -19.86 -4.00 15.13
C GLY A 137 -21.04 -3.77 16.11
N LEU A 138 -20.76 -3.37 17.36
CA LEU A 138 -21.77 -3.04 18.38
C LEU A 138 -22.03 -1.52 18.47
N GLY A 139 -21.37 -0.70 17.64
CA GLY A 139 -21.52 0.75 17.68
C GLY A 139 -20.61 1.47 18.70
N ASN A 140 -19.75 0.74 19.41
CA ASN A 140 -18.83 1.35 20.37
C ASN A 140 -17.59 1.91 19.67
N THR A 141 -17.18 3.13 20.05
CA THR A 141 -15.89 3.69 19.61
C THR A 141 -14.76 2.94 20.29
N ILE A 142 -13.89 2.29 19.50
CA ILE A 142 -12.73 1.53 19.98
C ILE A 142 -11.40 2.25 19.73
N HIS A 143 -11.39 3.23 18.83
CA HIS A 143 -10.23 4.08 18.59
C HIS A 143 -10.69 5.46 18.09
N ILE A 144 -9.96 6.49 18.49
CA ILE A 144 -10.15 7.86 18.04
C ILE A 144 -8.84 8.31 17.42
N GLY A 145 -8.88 8.67 16.15
CA GLY A 145 -7.73 9.19 15.43
C GLY A 145 -7.31 10.56 15.96
N ILE A 146 -6.11 10.99 15.58
CA ILE A 146 -5.61 12.34 15.89
C ILE A 146 -6.59 13.37 15.30
N ASN A 147 -7.00 14.32 16.12
CA ASN A 147 -7.95 15.36 15.74
C ASN A 147 -7.21 16.62 15.23
N GLY A 148 -7.64 17.15 14.09
CA GLY A 148 -7.08 18.36 13.48
C GLY A 148 -5.90 18.09 12.54
N GLU A 149 -5.91 18.74 11.38
CA GLU A 149 -4.88 18.58 10.35
C GLU A 149 -3.48 18.92 10.89
N GLU A 150 -3.29 20.07 11.54
CA GLU A 150 -1.99 20.49 12.09
C GLU A 150 -1.37 19.45 13.04
N ALA A 151 -2.21 18.78 13.83
CA ALA A 151 -1.75 17.73 14.73
C ALA A 151 -1.32 16.47 13.95
N ILE A 152 -2.04 16.11 12.89
CA ILE A 152 -1.67 15.01 11.99
C ILE A 152 -0.36 15.35 11.28
N GLU A 153 -0.24 16.55 10.70
CA GLU A 153 0.96 17.04 10.02
C GLU A 153 2.20 16.91 10.89
N LYS A 154 2.16 17.41 12.14
CA LYS A 154 3.28 17.30 13.08
C LYS A 154 3.68 15.85 13.36
N ASN A 155 2.73 14.94 13.50
CA ASN A 155 3.02 13.53 13.71
C ASN A 155 3.61 12.87 12.47
N MET A 156 3.12 13.23 11.28
CA MET A 156 3.62 12.73 10.01
C MET A 156 5.02 13.27 9.69
N GLU A 157 5.35 14.51 10.08
CA GLU A 157 6.72 15.04 9.99
C GLU A 157 7.69 14.24 10.87
N ASN A 158 7.28 13.89 12.10
CA ASN A 158 8.08 13.01 12.96
C ASN A 158 8.28 11.62 12.33
N LEU A 159 7.24 11.07 11.69
CA LEU A 159 7.33 9.80 10.96
C LEU A 159 8.30 9.91 9.78
N ILE A 160 8.23 10.97 8.99
CA ILE A 160 9.17 11.24 7.88
C ILE A 160 10.59 11.31 8.39
N GLN A 161 10.83 12.06 9.47
CA GLN A 161 12.16 12.15 10.07
C GLN A 161 12.64 10.77 10.52
N PHE A 162 11.76 9.96 11.12
CA PHE A 162 12.07 8.61 11.56
C PHE A 162 12.40 7.67 10.39
N MET A 163 11.56 7.64 9.34
CA MET A 163 11.75 6.78 8.16
C MET A 163 13.05 7.06 7.41
N ASN A 164 13.55 8.30 7.46
CA ASN A 164 14.78 8.72 6.79
C ASN A 164 16.04 8.60 7.66
N ARG A 165 15.94 8.05 8.88
CA ARG A 165 17.10 7.77 9.73
C ARG A 165 17.96 6.65 9.14
N LYS A 166 19.27 6.87 9.11
CA LYS A 166 20.26 5.88 8.61
C LYS A 166 20.87 5.02 9.71
N ASP A 167 20.56 5.35 10.97
CA ASP A 167 21.11 4.72 12.16
C ASP A 167 20.18 3.66 12.77
N ILE A 168 19.10 3.31 12.05
CA ILE A 168 18.16 2.25 12.43
C ILE A 168 18.30 1.10 11.42
N PRO A 169 18.41 -0.17 11.89
CA PRO A 169 18.34 -1.32 10.99
C PRO A 169 17.04 -1.33 10.17
N PHE A 170 17.12 -1.78 8.92
CA PHE A 170 16.00 -1.80 7.98
C PHE A 170 14.75 -2.52 8.52
N PHE A 171 14.95 -3.54 9.36
CA PHE A 171 13.90 -4.15 10.17
C PHE A 171 14.19 -3.86 11.64
N LEU A 172 13.29 -3.13 12.30
CA LEU A 172 13.03 -3.38 13.72
C LEU A 172 12.27 -4.70 13.82
#